data_AF-A0A1A3P8K9-F1
#
_entry.id   AF-A0A1A3P8K9-F1
#
_cell.length_a   1.000
_cell.length_b   1.000
_cell.length_c   1.000
_cell.angle_alpha   90.00
_cell.angle_beta   90.00
_cell.angle_gamma   90.00
#
_symmetry.space_group_name_H-M   'P 1'
#
loop_
_entity.id
_entity.type
_entity.pdbx_description
1 polymer ?
#
loop_
_entity_poly.entity_id
_entity_poly.type
_entity_poly.pdbx_seq_one_letter_code
_entity_poly.pdbx_strand_id
1 'polypeptide(L)'
;MALVTGASRGAGHGIATALSARGWRVYATGRTITEAPPGGVAVQVDHSDDDAVAALFERMRADEGRLDLLVNNAAVISDELVSPKPFWEKSLGLADVLDVGLRSSYVASWYAAPLLLAQDRGLIAFTSSPGSVCYMHGPAYGAQKAGVDKMAADMAVDFHDKGVATVSIWMGILLTERLRAALAAQPEALAKTAQHAETPEFTGYLIDALYADPDLAELSGQTFIGAELAQRYGITDEDGRQPPSHRHLAAPRPPSKVVVK
;
A
#
# COMPACT_ATOMS: atom_id res chain seq x y z
N MET A 1 14.93 2.86 -7.50
CA MET A 1 13.75 3.44 -8.18
C MET A 1 12.50 2.78 -7.64
N ALA A 2 11.45 3.56 -7.41
CA ALA A 2 10.17 3.07 -6.90
C ALA A 2 9.03 3.36 -7.87
N LEU A 3 8.03 2.49 -7.91
CA LEU A 3 6.72 2.72 -8.52
C LEU A 3 5.66 2.72 -7.42
N VAL A 4 4.83 3.77 -7.36
CA VAL A 4 3.68 3.85 -6.44
C VAL A 4 2.39 3.93 -7.24
N THR A 5 1.49 2.97 -7.03
CA THR A 5 0.18 2.95 -7.67
C THR A 5 -0.85 3.76 -6.88
N GLY A 6 -1.72 4.50 -7.58
CA GLY A 6 -2.75 5.33 -6.93
C GLY A 6 -2.19 6.53 -6.17
N ALA A 7 -1.14 7.17 -6.70
CA ALA A 7 -0.39 8.25 -6.08
C ALA A 7 -0.97 9.66 -6.33
N SER A 8 -2.16 9.78 -6.94
CA SER A 8 -2.78 11.08 -7.22
C SER A 8 -3.23 11.83 -5.97
N ARG A 9 -3.54 11.13 -4.86
CA ARG A 9 -4.02 11.72 -3.60
C ARG A 9 -3.87 10.75 -2.43
N GLY A 10 -4.11 11.23 -1.20
CA GLY A 10 -4.21 10.39 -0.01
C GLY A 10 -2.94 9.58 0.28
N ALA A 11 -3.11 8.32 0.71
CA ALA A 11 -2.01 7.43 1.09
C ALA A 11 -0.93 7.32 0.01
N GLY A 12 -1.32 7.07 -1.24
CA GLY A 12 -0.36 6.87 -2.33
C GLY A 12 0.46 8.11 -2.63
N HIS A 13 -0.16 9.29 -2.55
CA HIS A 13 0.55 10.56 -2.71
C HIS A 13 1.59 10.74 -1.60
N GLY A 14 1.18 10.57 -0.33
CA GLY A 14 2.09 10.67 0.80
C GLY A 14 3.24 9.66 0.74
N ILE A 15 2.96 8.40 0.39
CA ILE A 15 3.99 7.38 0.20
C ILE A 15 4.98 7.80 -0.89
N ALA A 16 4.50 8.28 -2.05
CA ALA A 16 5.36 8.76 -3.13
C ALA A 16 6.23 9.95 -2.68
N THR A 17 5.66 10.90 -1.95
CA THR A 17 6.36 12.06 -1.39
C THR A 17 7.44 11.64 -0.38
N ALA A 18 7.12 10.74 0.55
CA ALA A 18 8.05 10.24 1.55
C ALA A 18 9.23 9.49 0.91
N LEU A 19 8.97 8.62 -0.07
CA LEU A 19 10.01 7.91 -0.81
C LEU A 19 10.89 8.90 -1.60
N SER A 20 10.30 9.88 -2.30
CA SER A 20 11.06 10.92 -2.99
C SER A 20 11.97 11.70 -2.03
N ALA A 21 11.47 12.06 -0.84
CA ALA A 21 12.27 12.72 0.20
C ALA A 21 13.43 11.86 0.74
N ARG A 22 13.35 10.54 0.60
CA ARG A 22 14.45 9.60 0.92
C ARG A 22 15.39 9.32 -0.27
N GLY A 23 15.28 10.10 -1.35
CA GLY A 23 16.17 10.01 -2.51
C GLY A 23 15.74 9.00 -3.56
N TRP A 24 14.54 8.41 -3.42
CA TRP A 24 14.00 7.55 -4.47
C TRP A 24 13.60 8.37 -5.69
N ARG A 25 13.98 7.90 -6.88
CA ARG A 25 13.29 8.28 -8.10
C ARG A 25 11.96 7.53 -8.16
N VAL A 26 10.86 8.27 -8.06
CA VAL A 26 9.50 7.70 -7.92
C VAL A 26 8.70 7.88 -9.20
N TYR A 27 8.26 6.77 -9.80
CA TYR A 27 7.15 6.75 -10.75
C TYR A 27 5.85 6.76 -9.95
N ALA A 28 5.12 7.87 -10.01
CA ALA A 28 3.84 8.05 -9.35
C ALA A 28 2.73 7.87 -10.39
N THR A 29 1.77 6.97 -10.14
CA THR A 29 0.72 6.67 -11.12
C THR A 29 -0.68 6.88 -10.58
N GLY A 30 -1.61 7.27 -11.46
CA GLY A 30 -3.03 7.31 -11.17
C GLY A 30 -3.82 8.06 -12.22
N ARG A 31 -5.12 7.80 -12.33
CA ARG A 31 -5.98 8.35 -13.41
C ARG A 31 -5.94 9.87 -13.49
N THR A 32 -5.92 10.53 -12.34
CA THR A 32 -5.97 12.00 -12.24
C THR A 32 -4.63 12.59 -11.82
N ILE A 33 -3.52 11.86 -11.95
CA ILE A 33 -2.21 12.41 -11.58
C ILE A 33 -1.76 13.41 -12.64
N THR A 34 -1.32 14.58 -12.20
CA THR A 34 -0.79 15.65 -13.07
C THR A 34 0.67 15.95 -12.75
N GLU A 35 1.07 15.74 -11.49
CA GLU A 35 2.40 16.06 -10.98
C GLU A 35 2.92 14.91 -10.12
N ALA A 36 4.24 14.76 -10.13
CA ALA A 36 4.96 13.80 -9.29
C ALA A 36 5.73 14.56 -8.21
N PRO A 37 6.11 13.89 -7.11
CA PRO A 37 7.02 14.48 -6.14
C PRO A 37 8.36 14.86 -6.80
N PRO A 38 9.14 15.77 -6.20
CA PRO A 38 10.41 16.26 -6.77
C PRO A 38 11.34 15.13 -7.26
N GLY A 39 11.84 15.26 -8.49
CA GLY A 39 12.70 14.25 -9.11
C GLY A 39 12.00 12.95 -9.55
N GLY A 40 10.68 12.85 -9.34
CA GLY A 40 9.83 11.75 -9.80
C GLY A 40 9.26 11.95 -11.20
N VAL A 41 8.45 10.97 -11.62
CA VAL A 41 7.76 10.94 -12.92
C VAL A 41 6.28 10.67 -12.68
N ALA A 42 5.41 11.57 -13.15
CA ALA A 42 3.98 11.36 -13.11
C ALA A 42 3.55 10.60 -14.37
N VAL A 43 2.77 9.52 -14.20
CA VAL A 43 2.22 8.77 -15.32
C VAL A 43 0.73 8.51 -15.08
N GLN A 44 -0.11 9.03 -15.97
CA GLN A 44 -1.54 8.73 -15.94
C GLN A 44 -1.77 7.28 -16.35
N VAL A 45 -2.31 6.49 -15.43
CA VAL A 45 -2.61 5.07 -15.64
C VAL A 45 -3.94 4.76 -14.96
N ASP A 46 -4.85 4.15 -15.73
CA ASP A 46 -6.01 3.46 -15.16
C ASP A 46 -5.60 2.02 -14.82
N HIS A 47 -5.54 1.71 -13.54
CA HIS A 47 -5.13 0.38 -13.06
C HIS A 47 -6.21 -0.69 -13.23
N SER A 48 -7.39 -0.35 -13.78
CA SER A 48 -8.37 -1.33 -14.27
C SER A 48 -8.09 -1.82 -15.69
N ASP A 49 -7.18 -1.16 -16.42
CA ASP A 49 -6.81 -1.48 -17.79
C ASP A 49 -5.44 -2.17 -17.82
N ASP A 50 -5.45 -3.48 -18.06
CA ASP A 50 -4.23 -4.30 -18.08
C ASP A 50 -3.25 -3.85 -19.18
N ASP A 51 -3.73 -3.36 -20.33
CA ASP A 51 -2.88 -2.86 -21.42
C ASP A 51 -2.20 -1.54 -21.03
N ALA A 52 -2.91 -0.67 -20.30
CA ALA A 52 -2.33 0.55 -19.76
C ALA A 52 -1.24 0.25 -18.71
N VAL A 53 -1.45 -0.77 -17.86
CA VAL A 53 -0.44 -1.23 -16.90
C VAL A 53 0.75 -1.84 -17.64
N ALA A 54 0.53 -2.67 -18.66
CA ALA A 54 1.61 -3.22 -19.48
C ALA A 54 2.46 -2.11 -20.13
N ALA A 55 1.82 -1.11 -20.73
CA ALA A 55 2.50 0.03 -21.35
C ALA A 55 3.34 0.85 -20.36
N LEU A 56 2.87 1.01 -19.11
CA LEU A 56 3.65 1.64 -18.03
C LEU A 56 4.96 0.89 -17.79
N PHE A 57 4.93 -0.43 -17.64
CA PHE A 57 6.13 -1.21 -17.34
C PHE A 57 7.07 -1.32 -18.53
N GLU A 58 6.55 -1.38 -19.76
CA GLU A 58 7.36 -1.29 -20.97
C GLU A 58 8.10 0.05 -21.06
N ARG A 59 7.42 1.15 -20.73
CA ARG A 59 8.06 2.46 -20.64
C ARG A 59 9.14 2.50 -19.56
N MET A 60 8.86 2.01 -18.36
CA MET A 60 9.86 2.00 -17.26
C MET A 60 11.09 1.17 -17.64
N ARG A 61 10.88 0.04 -18.32
CA ARG A 61 11.97 -0.80 -18.85
C ARG A 61 12.82 -0.05 -19.87
N ALA A 62 12.20 0.72 -20.75
CA ALA A 62 12.90 1.51 -21.76
C ALA A 62 13.62 2.74 -21.18
N ASP A 63 12.97 3.46 -20.26
CA ASP A 63 13.48 4.72 -19.69
C ASP A 63 14.59 4.47 -18.67
N GLU A 64 14.44 3.46 -17.81
CA GLU A 64 15.26 3.30 -16.59
C GLU A 64 15.93 1.92 -16.51
N GLY A 65 15.37 0.90 -17.17
CA GLY A 65 15.91 -0.46 -17.20
C GLY A 65 15.92 -1.21 -15.86
N ARG A 66 15.32 -0.64 -14.81
CA ARG A 66 15.33 -1.19 -13.44
C ARG A 66 14.03 -0.89 -12.71
N LEU A 67 13.74 -1.68 -11.67
CA LEU A 67 12.75 -1.37 -10.64
C LEU A 67 13.20 -2.05 -9.36
N ASP A 68 13.26 -1.31 -8.26
CA ASP A 68 13.70 -1.84 -6.95
C ASP A 68 12.53 -1.97 -5.97
N LEU A 69 11.50 -1.13 -6.11
CA LEU A 69 10.36 -1.09 -5.20
C LEU A 69 9.04 -0.89 -5.96
N LEU A 70 8.09 -1.80 -5.81
CA LEU A 70 6.69 -1.61 -6.17
C LEU A 70 5.85 -1.40 -4.92
N VAL A 71 5.11 -0.29 -4.84
CA VAL A 71 4.07 -0.08 -3.84
C VAL A 71 2.69 -0.20 -4.49
N ASN A 72 2.03 -1.32 -4.22
CA ASN A 72 0.64 -1.57 -4.59
C ASN A 72 -0.29 -0.85 -3.61
N ASN A 73 -0.79 0.32 -4.02
CA ASN A 73 -1.68 1.14 -3.22
C ASN A 73 -2.98 1.54 -3.95
N ALA A 74 -3.02 1.50 -5.29
CA ALA A 74 -4.20 1.88 -6.06
C ALA A 74 -5.44 1.10 -5.58
N ALA A 75 -6.47 1.85 -5.16
CA ALA A 75 -7.76 1.29 -4.80
C ALA A 75 -8.88 2.26 -5.18
N VAL A 76 -9.98 1.74 -5.71
CA VAL A 76 -11.23 2.51 -5.79
C VAL A 76 -11.86 2.53 -4.40
N ILE A 77 -12.10 3.71 -3.84
CA ILE A 77 -12.73 3.86 -2.53
C ILE A 77 -13.98 4.73 -2.70
N SER A 78 -15.15 4.12 -2.54
CA SER A 78 -16.44 4.80 -2.60
C SER A 78 -16.79 5.47 -1.28
N ASP A 79 -17.53 6.58 -1.34
CA ASP A 79 -18.07 7.25 -0.14
C ASP A 79 -19.10 6.39 0.60
N GLU A 80 -19.76 5.45 -0.07
CA GLU A 80 -20.72 4.52 0.54
C GLU A 80 -20.06 3.44 1.40
N LEU A 81 -18.73 3.34 1.38
CA LEU A 81 -17.98 2.30 2.07
C LEU A 81 -18.25 2.30 3.58
N VAL A 82 -18.40 3.49 4.17
CA VAL A 82 -18.68 3.68 5.61
C VAL A 82 -20.16 3.61 5.99
N SER A 83 -21.05 3.40 5.01
CA SER A 83 -22.49 3.24 5.28
C SER A 83 -22.76 2.08 6.25
N PRO A 84 -23.65 2.24 7.24
CA PRO A 84 -23.99 1.18 8.20
C PRO A 84 -24.93 0.12 7.62
N LYS A 85 -25.43 0.32 6.39
CA LYS A 85 -26.33 -0.63 5.72
C LYS A 85 -25.67 -2.00 5.53
N PRO A 86 -26.44 -3.09 5.53
CA PRO A 86 -25.90 -4.40 5.13
C PRO A 86 -25.48 -4.40 3.67
N PHE A 87 -24.58 -5.32 3.29
CA PHE A 87 -23.96 -5.28 1.95
C PHE A 87 -24.97 -5.44 0.80
N TRP A 88 -26.07 -6.17 1.01
CA TRP A 88 -27.14 -6.36 0.00
C TRP A 88 -28.00 -5.11 -0.24
N GLU A 89 -27.81 -4.04 0.53
CA GLU A 89 -28.48 -2.74 0.37
C GLU A 89 -27.52 -1.61 -0.04
N LYS A 90 -26.22 -1.91 -0.22
CA LYS A 90 -25.22 -0.96 -0.72
C LYS A 90 -25.08 -1.09 -2.24
N SER A 91 -24.50 -0.08 -2.88
CA SER A 91 -24.19 -0.15 -4.31
C SER A 91 -23.30 -1.36 -4.63
N LEU A 92 -23.63 -2.06 -5.73
CA LEU A 92 -22.77 -3.12 -6.28
C LEU A 92 -21.37 -2.61 -6.65
N GLY A 93 -21.22 -1.32 -6.96
CA GLY A 93 -19.92 -0.69 -7.26
C GLY A 93 -18.94 -0.70 -6.08
N LEU A 94 -19.37 -1.08 -4.87
CA LEU A 94 -18.42 -1.39 -3.79
C LEU A 94 -17.57 -2.63 -4.07
N ALA A 95 -17.99 -3.50 -5.00
CA ALA A 95 -17.21 -4.65 -5.44
C ALA A 95 -16.03 -4.25 -6.34
N ASP A 96 -16.02 -3.04 -6.93
CA ASP A 96 -14.97 -2.54 -7.82
C ASP A 96 -13.59 -2.50 -7.15
N VAL A 97 -13.52 -2.54 -5.81
CA VAL A 97 -12.28 -2.68 -5.04
C VAL A 97 -11.55 -4.00 -5.32
N LEU A 98 -12.28 -5.02 -5.79
CA LEU A 98 -11.72 -6.29 -6.22
C LEU A 98 -11.02 -6.15 -7.57
N ASP A 99 -11.48 -5.27 -8.45
CA ASP A 99 -10.83 -4.97 -9.72
C ASP A 99 -9.67 -4.00 -9.51
N VAL A 100 -9.96 -2.80 -9.00
CA VAL A 100 -8.94 -1.80 -8.66
C VAL A 100 -8.68 -1.83 -7.16
N GLY A 101 -7.70 -2.64 -6.78
CA GLY A 101 -7.29 -2.88 -5.40
C GLY A 101 -6.71 -4.27 -5.22
N LEU A 102 -7.40 -5.29 -5.72
CA LEU A 102 -6.94 -6.69 -5.65
C LEU A 102 -6.37 -7.16 -6.99
N ARG A 103 -7.18 -7.23 -8.05
CA ARG A 103 -6.73 -7.67 -9.38
C ARG A 103 -5.62 -6.77 -9.89
N SER A 104 -5.81 -5.46 -9.87
CA SER A 104 -4.80 -4.51 -10.34
C SER A 104 -3.44 -4.67 -9.65
N SER A 105 -3.44 -4.99 -8.35
CA SER A 105 -2.22 -5.26 -7.59
C SER A 105 -1.50 -6.53 -8.07
N TYR A 106 -2.25 -7.58 -8.41
CA TYR A 106 -1.69 -8.78 -9.03
C TYR A 106 -1.07 -8.47 -10.41
N VAL A 107 -1.79 -7.73 -11.25
CA VAL A 107 -1.34 -7.35 -12.60
C VAL A 107 -0.07 -6.51 -12.52
N ALA A 108 -0.04 -5.49 -11.68
CA ALA A 108 1.15 -4.67 -11.47
C ALA A 108 2.34 -5.50 -10.94
N SER A 109 2.11 -6.39 -9.97
CA SER A 109 3.15 -7.31 -9.47
C SER A 109 3.69 -8.24 -10.55
N TRP A 110 2.82 -8.75 -11.43
CA TRP A 110 3.23 -9.61 -12.54
C TRP A 110 4.20 -8.89 -13.48
N TYR A 111 3.86 -7.66 -13.91
CA TYR A 111 4.71 -6.88 -14.81
C TYR A 111 5.96 -6.33 -14.12
N ALA A 112 5.91 -6.08 -12.81
CA ALA A 112 7.06 -5.66 -12.03
C ALA A 112 8.09 -6.79 -11.82
N ALA A 113 7.64 -8.04 -11.72
CA ALA A 113 8.48 -9.16 -11.32
C ALA A 113 9.76 -9.32 -12.17
N PRO A 114 9.73 -9.26 -13.52
CA PRO A 114 10.95 -9.35 -14.32
C PRO A 114 11.96 -8.25 -14.04
N LEU A 115 11.50 -7.01 -13.78
CA LEU A 115 12.38 -5.87 -13.48
C LEU A 115 12.97 -5.97 -12.08
N LEU A 116 12.19 -6.43 -11.11
CA LEU A 116 12.62 -6.66 -9.72
C LEU A 116 13.65 -7.79 -9.66
N LEU A 117 13.41 -8.90 -10.36
CA LEU A 117 14.32 -10.06 -10.43
C LEU A 117 15.65 -9.74 -11.11
N ALA A 118 15.72 -8.68 -11.91
CA ALA A 118 16.96 -8.23 -12.52
C ALA A 118 17.85 -7.42 -11.55
N GLN A 119 17.36 -7.09 -10.35
CA GLN A 119 18.11 -6.39 -9.32
C GLN A 119 18.58 -7.35 -8.23
N ASP A 120 19.65 -6.99 -7.52
CA ASP A 120 20.13 -7.75 -6.36
C ASP A 120 19.19 -7.65 -5.14
N ARG A 121 18.32 -6.63 -5.13
CA ARG A 121 17.35 -6.37 -4.08
C ARG A 121 16.07 -5.77 -4.66
N GLY A 122 14.93 -6.39 -4.36
CA GLY A 122 13.62 -5.92 -4.74
C GLY A 122 12.61 -6.01 -3.59
N LEU A 123 11.61 -5.13 -3.59
CA LEU A 123 10.48 -5.17 -2.64
C LEU A 123 9.15 -4.91 -3.35
N ILE A 124 8.15 -5.73 -3.07
CA ILE A 124 6.74 -5.43 -3.33
C ILE A 124 6.05 -5.17 -1.99
N ALA A 125 5.54 -3.96 -1.79
CA ALA A 125 4.77 -3.58 -0.62
C ALA A 125 3.29 -3.38 -0.98
N PHE A 126 2.39 -4.02 -0.24
CA PHE A 126 0.95 -3.84 -0.38
C PHE A 126 0.40 -2.97 0.75
N THR A 127 -0.46 -1.99 0.43
CA THR A 127 -1.19 -1.23 1.45
C THR A 127 -2.47 -1.95 1.85
N SER A 128 -2.54 -2.36 3.10
CA SER A 128 -3.61 -3.20 3.65
C SER A 128 -4.21 -2.59 4.92
N SER A 129 -5.04 -3.35 5.62
CA SER A 129 -5.87 -2.89 6.73
C SER A 129 -6.26 -4.06 7.64
N PRO A 130 -6.53 -3.80 8.95
CA PRO A 130 -7.13 -4.78 9.85
C PRO A 130 -8.42 -5.44 9.32
N GLY A 131 -9.11 -4.77 8.39
CA GLY A 131 -10.28 -5.32 7.69
C GLY A 131 -10.02 -6.62 6.92
N SER A 132 -8.76 -7.04 6.74
CA SER A 132 -8.42 -8.35 6.18
C SER A 132 -8.75 -9.52 7.11
N VAL A 133 -8.89 -9.27 8.42
CA VAL A 133 -9.18 -10.31 9.42
C VAL A 133 -10.39 -10.02 10.29
N CYS A 134 -10.88 -8.78 10.31
CA CYS A 134 -12.09 -8.38 11.04
C CYS A 134 -13.14 -7.79 10.09
N TYR A 135 -14.39 -7.72 10.55
CA TYR A 135 -15.42 -7.02 9.78
C TYR A 135 -15.13 -5.52 9.74
N MET A 136 -14.89 -5.01 8.53
CA MET A 136 -14.70 -3.59 8.29
C MET A 136 -15.24 -3.28 6.89
N HIS A 137 -16.15 -2.30 6.80
CA HIS A 137 -16.65 -1.74 5.53
C HIS A 137 -17.40 -2.67 4.55
N GLY A 138 -17.57 -3.94 4.89
CA GLY A 138 -18.33 -4.91 4.10
C GLY A 138 -17.44 -5.95 3.42
N PRO A 139 -18.06 -6.97 2.79
CA PRO A 139 -17.36 -8.18 2.36
C PRO A 139 -16.35 -7.92 1.24
N ALA A 140 -16.64 -7.05 0.27
CA ALA A 140 -15.72 -6.76 -0.83
C ALA A 140 -14.42 -6.11 -0.35
N TYR A 141 -14.51 -5.14 0.58
CA TYR A 141 -13.34 -4.51 1.18
C TYR A 141 -12.49 -5.53 1.97
N GLY A 142 -13.13 -6.33 2.82
CA GLY A 142 -12.42 -7.36 3.57
C GLY A 142 -11.76 -8.40 2.66
N ALA A 143 -12.47 -8.85 1.61
CA ALA A 143 -11.93 -9.78 0.61
C ALA A 143 -10.74 -9.19 -0.16
N GLN A 144 -10.79 -7.91 -0.55
CA GLN A 144 -9.65 -7.21 -1.14
C GLN A 144 -8.46 -7.22 -0.18
N LYS A 145 -8.66 -6.81 1.08
CA LYS A 145 -7.56 -6.67 2.04
C LYS A 145 -6.97 -8.02 2.47
N ALA A 146 -7.81 -9.04 2.63
CA ALA A 146 -7.37 -10.41 2.83
C ALA A 146 -6.61 -10.96 1.62
N GLY A 147 -7.06 -10.62 0.40
CA GLY A 147 -6.41 -11.03 -0.83
C GLY A 147 -5.03 -10.42 -1.03
N VAL A 148 -4.82 -9.13 -0.72
CA VAL A 148 -3.48 -8.52 -0.80
C VAL A 148 -2.52 -9.04 0.29
N ASP A 149 -3.02 -9.33 1.50
CA ASP A 149 -2.24 -10.01 2.54
C ASP A 149 -1.82 -11.42 2.07
N LYS A 150 -2.73 -12.14 1.40
CA LYS A 150 -2.45 -13.45 0.83
C LYS A 150 -1.48 -13.38 -0.34
N MET A 151 -1.57 -12.35 -1.20
CA MET A 151 -0.61 -12.15 -2.29
C MET A 151 0.80 -11.90 -1.77
N ALA A 152 0.97 -11.08 -0.72
CA ALA A 152 2.27 -10.94 -0.07
C ALA A 152 2.80 -12.30 0.41
N ALA A 153 1.99 -13.07 1.14
CA ALA A 153 2.40 -14.39 1.62
C ALA A 153 2.79 -15.37 0.49
N ASP A 154 2.00 -15.43 -0.58
CA ASP A 154 2.21 -16.40 -1.66
C ASP A 154 3.33 -16.00 -2.61
N MET A 155 3.40 -14.73 -2.99
CA MET A 155 4.48 -14.24 -3.86
C MET A 155 5.84 -14.40 -3.18
N ALA A 156 5.92 -14.32 -1.85
CA ALA A 156 7.15 -14.63 -1.11
C ALA A 156 7.62 -16.08 -1.31
N VAL A 157 6.71 -17.04 -1.48
CA VAL A 157 7.08 -18.43 -1.82
C VAL A 157 7.72 -18.48 -3.20
N ASP A 158 7.14 -17.78 -4.18
CA ASP A 158 7.67 -17.73 -5.53
C ASP A 158 9.00 -16.98 -5.62
N PHE A 159 9.20 -15.95 -4.79
CA PHE A 159 10.43 -15.15 -4.74
C PHE A 159 11.50 -15.67 -3.76
N HIS A 160 11.27 -16.80 -3.09
CA HIS A 160 12.23 -17.40 -2.16
C HIS A 160 13.61 -17.57 -2.82
N ASP A 161 14.66 -17.03 -2.18
CA ASP A 161 16.05 -16.97 -2.67
C ASP A 161 16.27 -16.23 -4.01
N LYS A 162 15.33 -15.39 -4.45
CA LYS A 162 15.42 -14.63 -5.72
C LYS A 162 15.68 -13.14 -5.55
N GLY A 163 16.11 -12.70 -4.37
CA GLY A 163 16.44 -11.29 -4.10
C GLY A 163 15.25 -10.34 -4.02
N VAL A 164 14.01 -10.83 -4.10
CA VAL A 164 12.79 -10.02 -4.02
C VAL A 164 12.00 -10.42 -2.78
N ALA A 165 11.68 -9.44 -1.93
CA ALA A 165 10.78 -9.63 -0.81
C ALA A 165 9.39 -9.08 -1.12
N THR A 166 8.37 -9.62 -0.46
CA THR A 166 7.01 -9.08 -0.54
C THR A 166 6.42 -8.95 0.85
N VAL A 167 5.73 -7.84 1.12
CA VAL A 167 5.17 -7.55 2.44
C VAL A 167 3.83 -6.85 2.31
N SER A 168 2.97 -7.01 3.30
CA SER A 168 1.74 -6.22 3.43
C SER A 168 1.82 -5.35 4.68
N ILE A 169 1.34 -4.10 4.59
CA ILE A 169 1.38 -3.14 5.70
C ILE A 169 -0.04 -2.69 6.01
N TRP A 170 -0.50 -2.99 7.23
CA TRP A 170 -1.72 -2.42 7.79
C TRP A 170 -1.44 -1.01 8.26
N MET A 171 -2.00 -0.07 7.52
CA MET A 171 -1.95 1.34 7.89
C MET A 171 -2.98 1.64 9.00
N GLY A 172 -2.68 2.65 9.81
CA GLY A 172 -3.62 3.24 10.74
C GLY A 172 -4.66 4.12 10.05
N ILE A 173 -5.39 4.89 10.85
CA ILE A 173 -6.31 5.91 10.32
C ILE A 173 -5.47 7.00 9.67
N LEU A 174 -5.62 7.20 8.36
CA LEU A 174 -4.85 8.20 7.63
C LEU A 174 -5.46 9.61 7.71
N LEU A 175 -4.64 10.60 8.06
CA LEU A 175 -4.95 12.05 8.00
C LEU A 175 -4.99 12.58 6.56
N THR A 176 -5.88 12.01 5.75
CA THR A 176 -6.17 12.49 4.40
C THR A 176 -6.80 13.89 4.45
N GLU A 177 -6.72 14.63 3.34
CA GLU A 177 -7.38 15.94 3.20
C GLU A 177 -8.87 15.88 3.59
N ARG A 178 -9.55 14.80 3.20
CA ARG A 178 -10.96 14.56 3.56
C ARG A 178 -11.16 14.43 5.07
N LEU A 179 -10.30 13.67 5.75
CA LEU A 179 -10.37 13.55 7.20
C LEU A 179 -10.03 14.89 7.87
N ARG A 180 -9.00 15.60 7.40
CA ARG A 180 -8.63 16.93 7.92
C ARG A 180 -9.76 17.95 7.77
N ALA A 181 -10.47 17.96 6.63
CA ALA A 181 -11.64 18.81 6.43
C ALA A 181 -12.79 18.46 7.40
N ALA A 182 -13.03 17.18 7.65
CA ALA A 182 -14.01 16.74 8.65
C ALA A 182 -13.60 17.12 10.09
N LEU A 183 -12.31 17.01 10.43
CA LEU A 183 -11.75 17.44 11.72
C LEU A 183 -11.94 18.95 11.92
N ALA A 184 -11.66 19.76 10.91
CA ALA A 184 -11.81 21.21 10.98
C ALA A 184 -13.27 21.65 11.20
N ALA A 185 -14.23 20.87 10.72
CA ALA A 185 -15.66 21.12 10.94
C ALA A 185 -16.14 20.71 12.34
N GLN A 186 -15.46 19.77 13.01
CA GLN A 186 -15.83 19.26 14.35
C GLN A 186 -14.59 18.99 15.23
N PRO A 187 -13.85 20.03 15.63
CA PRO A 187 -12.51 19.89 16.24
C PRO A 187 -12.51 19.14 17.58
N GLU A 188 -13.52 19.30 18.43
CA GLU A 188 -13.59 18.62 19.73
C GLU A 188 -13.97 17.14 19.63
N ALA A 189 -14.85 16.77 18.68
CA ALA A 189 -15.37 15.40 18.55
C ALA A 189 -14.31 14.41 18.04
N LEU A 190 -13.27 14.92 17.36
CA LEU A 190 -12.30 14.09 16.66
C LEU A 190 -10.83 14.36 17.06
N ALA A 191 -10.58 15.23 18.04
CA ALA A 191 -9.24 15.52 18.54
C ALA A 191 -8.47 14.25 18.97
N LYS A 192 -9.16 13.31 19.62
CA LYS A 192 -8.57 12.02 20.01
C LYS A 192 -8.23 11.13 18.82
N THR A 193 -8.99 11.21 17.72
CA THR A 193 -8.71 10.48 16.48
C THR A 193 -7.52 11.08 15.75
N ALA A 194 -7.39 12.41 15.73
CA ALA A 194 -6.28 13.10 15.07
C ALA A 194 -4.92 12.79 15.70
N GLN A 195 -4.85 12.62 17.04
CA GLN A 195 -3.62 12.28 17.75
C GLN A 195 -3.11 10.86 17.46
N HIS A 196 -4.00 9.94 17.08
CA HIS A 196 -3.66 8.55 16.78
C HIS A 196 -3.62 8.25 15.28
N ALA A 197 -3.90 9.25 14.45
CA ALA A 197 -3.91 9.12 13.02
C ALA A 197 -2.50 9.32 12.45
N GLU A 198 -2.25 8.64 11.35
CA GLU A 198 -0.98 8.63 10.62
C GLU A 198 -1.02 9.69 9.52
N THR A 199 0.09 10.39 9.31
CA THR A 199 0.23 11.17 8.07
C THR A 199 0.24 10.23 6.85
N PRO A 200 -0.22 10.69 5.67
CA PRO A 200 -0.10 9.93 4.43
C PRO A 200 1.35 9.50 4.10
N GLU A 201 2.34 10.27 4.52
CA GLU A 201 3.77 10.06 4.31
C GLU A 201 4.32 8.91 5.16
N PHE A 202 3.75 8.70 6.36
CA PHE A 202 4.28 7.79 7.37
C PHE A 202 4.61 6.39 6.81
N THR A 203 3.67 5.79 6.07
CA THR A 203 3.87 4.46 5.46
C THR A 203 5.03 4.42 4.47
N GLY A 204 5.29 5.52 3.75
CA GLY A 204 6.44 5.58 2.83
C GLY A 204 7.79 5.54 3.56
N TYR A 205 7.90 6.14 4.75
CA TYR A 205 9.10 6.01 5.57
C TYR A 205 9.30 4.59 6.12
N LEU A 206 8.22 3.89 6.45
CA LEU A 206 8.29 2.50 6.88
C LEU A 206 8.72 1.57 5.73
N ILE A 207 8.21 1.81 4.51
CA ILE A 207 8.59 1.05 3.31
C ILE A 207 10.07 1.27 2.97
N ASP A 208 10.56 2.52 3.06
CA ASP A 208 11.99 2.82 2.87
C ASP A 208 12.87 2.07 3.87
N ALA A 209 12.50 2.08 5.15
CA ALA A 209 13.23 1.36 6.20
C ALA A 209 13.18 -0.16 6.00
N LEU A 210 12.03 -0.71 5.61
CA LEU A 210 11.90 -2.12 5.24
C LEU A 210 12.82 -2.48 4.08
N TYR A 211 12.82 -1.67 3.01
CA TYR A 211 13.69 -1.91 1.86
C TYR A 211 15.18 -1.91 2.27
N ALA A 212 15.57 -1.08 3.23
CA ALA A 212 16.93 -1.01 3.75
C ALA A 212 17.25 -2.07 4.82
N ASP A 213 16.27 -2.84 5.31
CA ASP A 213 16.46 -3.80 6.39
C ASP A 213 17.43 -4.92 5.93
N PRO A 214 18.53 -5.19 6.67
CA PRO A 214 19.46 -6.26 6.33
C PRO A 214 18.78 -7.64 6.29
N ASP A 215 17.72 -7.83 7.07
CA ASP A 215 16.98 -9.08 7.23
C ASP A 215 15.69 -9.10 6.41
N LEU A 216 15.57 -8.24 5.38
CA LEU A 216 14.37 -8.12 4.54
C LEU A 216 13.88 -9.48 3.98
N ALA A 217 14.80 -10.38 3.64
CA ALA A 217 14.44 -11.72 3.16
C ALA A 217 13.64 -12.52 4.21
N GLU A 218 13.95 -12.37 5.50
CA GLU A 218 13.25 -13.05 6.61
C GLU A 218 11.87 -12.42 6.89
N LEU A 219 11.68 -11.16 6.49
CA LEU A 219 10.42 -10.43 6.61
C LEU A 219 9.46 -10.72 5.45
N SER A 220 9.94 -11.34 4.38
CA SER A 220 9.14 -11.64 3.19
C SER A 220 7.96 -12.55 3.53
N GLY A 221 6.82 -12.26 2.93
CA GLY A 221 5.55 -12.95 3.12
C GLY A 221 4.74 -12.50 4.33
N GLN A 222 5.27 -11.60 5.15
CA GLN A 222 4.60 -11.15 6.36
C GLN A 222 3.69 -9.95 6.13
N THR A 223 2.67 -9.87 6.99
CA THR A 223 1.81 -8.70 7.14
C THR A 223 2.15 -8.00 8.45
N PHE A 224 2.47 -6.71 8.36
CA PHE A 224 2.90 -5.90 9.49
C PHE A 224 1.86 -4.83 9.85
N ILE A 225 1.80 -4.48 11.13
CA ILE A 225 1.11 -3.27 11.60
C ILE A 225 2.10 -2.11 11.48
N GLY A 226 1.74 -1.04 10.76
CA GLY A 226 2.62 0.10 10.48
C GLY A 226 3.23 0.70 11.75
N ALA A 227 2.41 0.97 12.77
CA ALA A 227 2.85 1.44 14.08
C ALA A 227 3.92 0.55 14.75
N GLU A 228 3.89 -0.77 14.54
CA GLU A 228 4.88 -1.69 15.12
C GLU A 228 6.18 -1.72 14.32
N LEU A 229 6.10 -1.57 12.99
CA LEU A 229 7.29 -1.33 12.17
C LEU A 229 7.97 -0.02 12.57
N ALA A 230 7.19 1.02 12.86
CA ALA A 230 7.71 2.29 13.32
C ALA A 230 8.51 2.13 14.62
N GLN A 231 7.97 1.37 15.58
CA GLN A 231 8.69 1.02 16.82
C GLN A 231 9.95 0.21 16.54
N ARG A 232 9.89 -0.79 15.66
CA ARG A 232 11.06 -1.62 15.25
C ARG A 232 12.19 -0.76 14.69
N TYR A 233 11.87 0.23 13.86
CA TYR A 233 12.86 1.07 13.17
C TYR A 233 13.16 2.40 13.89
N GLY A 234 12.53 2.68 15.03
CA GLY A 234 12.67 3.96 15.73
C GLY A 234 12.16 5.15 14.91
N ILE A 235 11.15 4.94 14.06
CA ILE A 235 10.55 5.97 13.21
C ILE A 235 9.35 6.58 13.94
N THR A 236 9.31 7.90 13.99
CA THR A 236 8.12 8.65 14.41
C THR A 236 7.44 9.27 13.20
N ASP A 237 6.14 9.50 13.32
CA ASP A 237 5.39 10.33 12.39
C ASP A 237 5.70 11.82 12.63
N GLU A 238 5.07 12.72 11.88
CA GLU A 238 5.19 14.17 11.97
C GLU A 238 5.11 14.68 13.43
N ASP A 239 5.96 15.65 13.77
CA ASP A 239 6.12 16.24 15.12
C ASP A 239 6.49 15.23 16.23
N GLY A 240 7.08 14.09 15.88
CA GLY A 240 7.49 13.07 16.84
C GLY A 240 6.33 12.17 17.31
N ARG A 241 5.18 12.23 16.63
CA ARG A 241 4.00 11.42 16.96
C ARG A 241 4.30 9.92 16.81
N GLN A 242 3.79 9.11 17.72
CA GLN A 242 3.87 7.66 17.63
C GLN A 242 2.45 7.08 17.54
N PRO A 243 1.98 6.75 16.33
CA PRO A 243 0.70 6.07 16.13
C PRO A 243 0.64 4.77 16.96
N PRO A 244 -0.50 4.46 17.60
CA PRO A 244 -0.61 3.29 18.46
C PRO A 244 -0.77 2.01 17.62
N SER A 245 -0.26 0.89 18.13
CA SER A 245 -0.58 -0.41 17.53
C SER A 245 -2.05 -0.76 17.73
N HIS A 246 -2.71 -1.18 16.65
CA HIS A 246 -4.08 -1.69 16.66
C HIS A 246 -4.17 -3.20 16.89
N ARG A 247 -3.07 -3.86 17.30
CA ARG A 247 -3.00 -5.32 17.51
C ARG A 247 -4.08 -5.87 18.43
N HIS A 248 -4.51 -5.09 19.42
CA HIS A 248 -5.56 -5.46 20.37
C HIS A 248 -6.95 -5.58 19.72
N LEU A 249 -7.19 -4.93 18.58
CA LEU A 249 -8.43 -5.03 17.81
C LEU A 249 -8.39 -6.20 16.84
N ALA A 250 -7.24 -6.39 16.19
CA ALA A 250 -7.01 -7.43 15.20
C ALA A 250 -5.50 -7.64 15.03
N ALA A 251 -5.07 -8.88 14.80
CA ALA A 251 -3.67 -9.22 14.58
C ALA A 251 -3.48 -9.88 13.20
N PRO A 252 -2.39 -9.56 12.49
CA PRO A 252 -2.04 -10.25 11.26
C PRO A 252 -1.95 -11.76 11.47
N ARG A 253 -2.50 -12.53 10.53
CA ARG A 253 -2.41 -13.99 10.58
C ARG A 253 -1.01 -14.42 10.15
N PRO A 254 -0.32 -15.30 10.91
CA PRO A 254 0.90 -15.93 10.43
C PRO A 254 0.59 -16.70 9.13
N PRO A 255 1.37 -16.50 8.05
CA PRO A 255 1.23 -17.32 6.85
C PRO A 255 1.40 -18.81 7.16
N SER A 256 0.60 -19.65 6.51
CA SER A 256 0.79 -21.10 6.60
C SER A 256 2.12 -21.49 5.95
N LYS A 257 2.85 -22.41 6.58
CA LYS A 257 4.08 -22.99 6.00
C LYS A 257 3.80 -24.09 4.97
N VAL A 258 2.54 -24.49 4.79
CA VAL A 258 2.16 -25.57 3.87
C VAL A 258 2.16 -25.03 2.44
N VAL A 259 2.95 -25.65 1.57
CA VAL A 259 2.97 -25.41 0.12
C VAL A 259 2.46 -26.66 -0.58
N VAL A 260 1.36 -26.53 -1.33
CA VAL A 260 0.81 -27.60 -2.17
C VAL A 260 1.49 -27.49 -3.55
N LYS A 261 2.14 -28.57 -3.99
CA LYS A 261 2.84 -28.66 -5.27
C LYS A 261 2.20 -29.72 -6.16
#